data_AF-A0A673TSX5-F1
#
_entry.id   AF-A0A673TSX5-F1
#
_cell.length_a   1.000
_cell.length_b   1.000
_cell.length_c   1.000
_cell.angle_alpha   90.00
_cell.angle_beta   90.00
_cell.angle_gamma   90.00
#
_symmetry.space_group_name_H-M   'P 1'
#
loop_
_entity.id
_entity.type
_entity.pdbx_description
1 polymer ?
#
loop_
_entity_poly.entity_id
_entity_poly.type
_entity_poly.pdbx_seq_one_letter_code
_entity_poly.pdbx_strand_id
1 'polypeptide(L)'
;MTHFNKGPSYGLSAKVKNKIASKYDHQAEEDLRNWIEEVTGMSTGTNFQLGLKDGIILCELINKLQPGSVKKVNESSLNWPQLENIGNFIKAIQAYGMKPHDIFEANDLFENGNMTQVQTTLVALAGLAKTKGFHTTIDIGVKLGFSNNRTHFFVLFCFFTV
;
A
#
# COMPACT_ATOMS: atom_id res chain seq x y z
N MET A 1 -17.56 -28.02 41.61
CA MET A 1 -18.44 -27.26 40.69
C MET A 1 -17.69 -26.01 40.27
N THR A 2 -16.99 -26.06 39.14
CA THR A 2 -16.18 -24.94 38.63
C THR A 2 -17.06 -23.95 37.88
N HIS A 3 -17.12 -22.73 38.42
CA HIS A 3 -17.87 -21.60 37.93
C HIS A 3 -17.20 -21.02 36.68
N PHE A 4 -17.84 -21.13 35.50
CA PHE A 4 -17.40 -20.48 34.27
C PHE A 4 -17.87 -19.03 34.24
N ASN A 5 -16.97 -18.08 34.56
CA ASN A 5 -17.23 -16.67 34.31
C ASN A 5 -16.97 -16.35 32.83
N LYS A 6 -18.04 -16.28 32.03
CA LYS A 6 -18.01 -15.62 30.71
C LYS A 6 -17.67 -14.14 30.94
N GLY A 7 -16.44 -13.75 30.63
CA GLY A 7 -16.05 -12.36 30.59
C GLY A 7 -16.83 -11.59 29.52
N PRO A 8 -17.15 -10.31 29.74
CA PRO A 8 -17.88 -9.51 28.75
C PRO A 8 -17.02 -9.33 27.48
N SER A 9 -17.56 -9.82 26.37
CA SER A 9 -17.21 -9.32 25.03
C SER A 9 -17.61 -7.85 24.92
N TYR A 10 -17.02 -7.14 23.95
CA TYR A 10 -17.30 -5.76 23.52
C TYR A 10 -16.49 -4.64 24.18
N GLY A 11 -15.62 -4.01 23.36
CA GLY A 11 -15.12 -2.67 23.68
C GLY A 11 -13.89 -2.15 22.91
N LEU A 12 -13.20 -2.95 22.08
CA LEU A 12 -11.94 -2.51 21.45
C LEU A 12 -12.08 -1.76 20.11
N SER A 13 -13.30 -1.41 19.66
CA SER A 13 -13.48 -0.91 18.28
C SER A 13 -13.35 0.62 18.16
N ALA A 14 -13.74 1.42 19.17
CA ALA A 14 -13.78 2.89 19.01
C ALA A 14 -12.43 3.59 19.25
N LYS A 15 -11.67 3.21 20.28
CA LYS A 15 -10.37 3.83 20.60
C LYS A 15 -9.26 3.46 19.61
N VAL A 16 -9.32 2.25 19.05
CA VAL A 16 -8.37 1.80 18.01
C VAL A 16 -8.64 2.56 16.71
N LYS A 17 -9.91 2.67 16.29
CA LYS A 17 -10.30 3.46 15.10
C LYS A 17 -9.86 4.93 15.19
N ASN A 18 -10.04 5.58 16.34
CA ASN A 18 -9.65 6.99 16.51
C ASN A 18 -8.13 7.21 16.46
N LYS A 19 -7.32 6.24 16.94
CA LYS A 19 -5.85 6.35 16.90
C LYS A 19 -5.26 6.00 15.53
N ILE A 20 -5.99 5.26 14.72
CA ILE A 20 -5.67 4.96 13.31
C ILE A 20 -5.99 6.18 12.43
N ALA A 21 -7.16 6.82 12.64
CA ALA A 21 -7.55 8.04 11.92
C ALA A 21 -6.57 9.21 12.12
N SER A 22 -5.92 9.32 13.29
CA SER A 22 -4.84 10.31 13.52
C SER A 22 -3.55 10.06 12.74
N LYS A 23 -3.41 8.94 12.03
CA LYS A 23 -2.22 8.63 11.21
C LYS A 23 -2.44 8.73 9.71
N TYR A 24 -3.68 8.92 9.26
CA TYR A 24 -3.93 9.14 7.84
C TYR A 24 -3.42 10.52 7.45
N ASP A 25 -2.49 10.59 6.50
CA ASP A 25 -1.87 11.83 6.06
C ASP A 25 -2.35 12.18 4.65
N HIS A 26 -3.07 13.29 4.50
CA HIS A 26 -3.57 13.74 3.20
C HIS A 26 -2.44 14.09 2.24
N GLN A 27 -1.30 14.59 2.73
CA GLN A 27 -0.15 14.87 1.89
C GLN A 27 0.45 13.56 1.36
N ALA A 28 0.57 12.55 2.23
CA ALA A 28 1.04 11.24 1.81
C ALA A 28 0.09 10.57 0.81
N GLU A 29 -1.23 10.81 0.91
CA GLU A 29 -2.18 10.36 -0.12
C GLU A 29 -1.89 11.03 -1.47
N GLU A 30 -1.67 12.35 -1.49
CA GLU A 30 -1.35 13.07 -2.73
C GLU A 30 -0.03 12.58 -3.35
N ASP A 31 1.00 12.36 -2.54
CA ASP A 31 2.27 11.81 -3.01
C ASP A 31 2.09 10.39 -3.57
N LEU A 32 1.27 9.56 -2.91
CA LEU A 32 0.95 8.22 -3.40
C LEU A 32 0.18 8.25 -4.71
N ARG A 33 -0.76 9.19 -4.87
CA ARG A 33 -1.47 9.37 -6.14
C ARG A 33 -0.48 9.69 -7.24
N ASN A 34 0.32 10.73 -7.07
CA ASN A 34 1.31 11.15 -8.06
C ASN A 34 2.27 10.00 -8.42
N TRP A 35 2.73 9.24 -7.42
CA TRP A 35 3.60 8.09 -7.64
C TRP A 35 2.90 6.95 -8.39
N ILE A 36 1.68 6.57 -8.01
CA ILE A 36 0.91 5.53 -8.70
C ILE A 36 0.64 5.94 -10.14
N GLU A 37 0.23 7.19 -10.37
CA GLU A 37 -0.06 7.73 -11.70
C GLU A 37 1.22 7.79 -12.56
N GLU A 38 2.38 8.15 -12.00
CA GLU A 38 3.67 8.12 -12.70
C GLU A 38 4.07 6.69 -13.10
N VAL A 39 3.90 5.72 -12.20
CA VAL A 39 4.33 4.34 -12.44
C VAL A 39 3.40 3.61 -13.41
N THR A 40 2.10 3.78 -13.24
CA THR A 40 1.07 3.05 -14.00
C THR A 40 0.61 3.78 -15.26
N GLY A 41 0.68 5.11 -15.28
CA GLY A 41 0.06 5.95 -16.30
C GLY A 41 -1.46 6.04 -16.20
N MET A 42 -2.06 5.54 -15.10
CA MET A 42 -3.51 5.50 -14.88
C MET A 42 -3.90 6.47 -13.77
N SER A 43 -4.98 7.24 -13.96
CA SER A 43 -5.44 8.16 -12.91
C SER A 43 -6.21 7.46 -11.81
N THR A 44 -5.91 7.83 -10.56
CA THR A 44 -6.62 7.38 -9.37
C THR A 44 -7.97 8.10 -9.17
N GLY A 45 -8.29 9.08 -10.00
CA GLY A 45 -9.54 9.86 -9.93
C GLY A 45 -9.62 10.77 -8.70
N THR A 46 -10.78 11.37 -8.45
CA THR A 46 -10.95 12.31 -7.33
C THR A 46 -10.95 11.62 -5.97
N ASN A 47 -11.52 10.41 -5.89
CA ASN A 47 -11.57 9.64 -4.65
C ASN A 47 -10.57 8.48 -4.71
N PHE A 48 -9.53 8.55 -3.87
CA PHE A 48 -8.42 7.60 -3.86
C PHE A 48 -8.87 6.17 -3.64
N GLN A 49 -9.77 5.98 -2.67
CA GLN A 49 -10.30 4.67 -2.33
C GLN A 49 -11.09 4.08 -3.50
N LEU A 50 -11.99 4.87 -4.09
CA LEU A 50 -12.82 4.41 -5.21
C LEU A 50 -11.98 4.09 -6.46
N GLY A 51 -10.96 4.90 -6.75
CA GLY A 51 -10.06 4.66 -7.89
C GLY A 51 -9.22 3.39 -7.75
N LEU A 52 -8.93 2.95 -6.53
CA LEU A 52 -8.19 1.71 -6.27
C LEU A 52 -9.09 0.50 -6.01
N LYS A 53 -10.40 0.72 -5.79
CA LYS A 53 -11.36 -0.31 -5.33
C LYS A 53 -11.52 -1.47 -6.31
N ASP A 54 -11.38 -1.23 -7.61
CA ASP A 54 -11.47 -2.30 -8.61
C ASP A 54 -10.21 -3.21 -8.65
N GLY A 55 -9.13 -2.78 -7.99
CA GLY A 55 -7.85 -3.47 -7.93
C GLY A 55 -7.06 -3.46 -9.25
N ILE A 56 -7.55 -2.82 -10.31
CA ILE A 56 -6.91 -2.80 -11.64
C ILE A 56 -5.60 -2.01 -11.56
N ILE A 57 -5.68 -0.76 -11.06
CA ILE A 57 -4.50 0.11 -10.89
C ILE A 57 -3.47 -0.55 -9.99
N LEU A 58 -3.90 -1.26 -8.94
CA LEU A 58 -3.01 -1.99 -8.04
C LEU A 58 -2.29 -3.15 -8.73
N CYS A 59 -3.01 -3.95 -9.53
CA CYS A 59 -2.39 -5.03 -10.30
C CYS A 59 -1.37 -4.49 -11.31
N GLU A 60 -1.71 -3.40 -11.99
CA GLU A 60 -0.80 -2.74 -12.92
C GLU A 60 0.44 -2.17 -12.23
N LEU A 61 0.25 -1.54 -11.07
CA LEU A 61 1.35 -1.02 -10.25
C LEU A 61 2.39 -2.10 -9.96
N ILE A 62 1.98 -3.25 -9.42
CA ILE A 62 2.94 -4.32 -9.11
C ILE A 62 3.52 -4.97 -10.36
N ASN A 63 2.79 -5.01 -11.49
CA ASN A 63 3.32 -5.46 -12.76
C ASN A 63 4.40 -4.51 -13.34
N LYS A 64 4.32 -3.20 -13.06
CA LYS A 64 5.37 -2.24 -13.42
C LYS A 64 6.61 -2.41 -12.55
N LEU A 65 6.42 -2.64 -11.25
CA LEU A 65 7.51 -2.85 -10.30
C LEU A 65 8.20 -4.21 -10.45
N GLN A 66 7.44 -5.24 -10.80
CA GLN A 66 7.91 -6.60 -11.04
C GLN A 66 7.06 -7.23 -12.17
N PRO A 67 7.57 -7.23 -13.41
CA PRO A 67 6.86 -7.78 -14.56
C PRO A 67 6.42 -9.24 -14.34
N GLY A 68 5.17 -9.53 -14.71
CA GLY A 68 4.59 -10.87 -14.61
C GLY A 68 4.05 -11.24 -13.22
N SER A 69 3.93 -10.28 -12.30
CA SER A 69 3.42 -10.51 -10.94
C SER A 69 1.94 -10.89 -10.91
N VAL A 70 1.11 -10.21 -11.71
CA VAL A 70 -0.31 -10.51 -11.91
C VAL A 70 -0.54 -10.80 -13.38
N LYS A 71 -0.86 -12.06 -13.69
CA LYS A 71 -1.02 -12.54 -15.09
C LYS A 71 -2.32 -12.09 -15.74
N LYS A 72 -3.38 -11.95 -14.96
CA LYS A 72 -4.72 -11.60 -15.43
C LYS A 72 -5.34 -10.59 -14.48
N VAL A 73 -5.70 -9.45 -15.03
CA VAL A 73 -6.44 -8.39 -14.35
C VAL A 73 -7.88 -8.45 -14.84
N ASN A 74 -8.85 -8.45 -13.92
CA ASN A 74 -10.26 -8.51 -14.28
C ASN A 74 -10.86 -7.10 -14.35
N GLU A 75 -11.43 -6.71 -15.50
CA GLU A 75 -12.04 -5.38 -15.69
C GLU A 75 -13.55 -5.34 -15.40
N SER A 76 -14.07 -6.37 -14.70
CA SER A 76 -15.50 -6.47 -14.42
C SER A 76 -15.94 -5.49 -13.33
N SER A 77 -17.14 -4.92 -13.47
CA SER A 77 -17.79 -4.11 -12.45
C SER A 77 -18.40 -4.92 -11.29
N LEU A 78 -18.29 -6.25 -11.33
CA LEU A 78 -18.79 -7.13 -10.28
C LEU A 78 -17.84 -7.15 -9.09
N ASN A 79 -18.41 -7.24 -7.87
CA ASN A 79 -17.65 -7.20 -6.62
C ASN A 79 -16.60 -8.33 -6.51
N TRP A 80 -16.94 -9.54 -6.97
CA TRP A 80 -16.07 -10.70 -6.82
C TRP A 80 -14.76 -10.58 -7.64
N PRO A 81 -14.80 -10.23 -8.94
CA PRO A 81 -13.60 -9.90 -9.71
C PRO A 81 -12.73 -8.78 -9.12
N GLN A 82 -13.35 -7.74 -8.56
CA GLN A 82 -12.62 -6.63 -7.93
C GLN A 82 -11.85 -7.11 -6.68
N LEU A 83 -12.50 -7.90 -5.82
CA LEU A 83 -11.85 -8.53 -4.68
C LEU A 83 -10.72 -9.49 -5.10
N GLU A 84 -10.91 -10.23 -6.21
CA GLU A 84 -9.87 -11.11 -6.77
C GLU A 84 -8.63 -10.31 -7.21
N ASN A 85 -8.80 -9.18 -7.90
CA ASN A 85 -7.69 -8.30 -8.27
C ASN A 85 -6.92 -7.79 -7.04
N ILE A 86 -7.64 -7.29 -6.03
CA ILE A 86 -7.01 -6.84 -4.77
C ILE A 86 -6.24 -7.99 -4.10
N GLY A 87 -6.83 -9.19 -4.05
CA GLY A 87 -6.17 -10.37 -3.51
C GLY A 87 -4.93 -10.80 -4.31
N ASN A 88 -4.95 -10.66 -5.63
CA ASN A 88 -3.79 -10.93 -6.50
C ASN A 88 -2.67 -9.93 -6.24
N PHE A 89 -3.00 -8.64 -6.10
CA PHE A 89 -2.05 -7.61 -5.71
C PHE A 89 -1.39 -7.91 -4.35
N ILE A 90 -2.19 -8.24 -3.33
CA ILE A 90 -1.69 -8.58 -1.98
C ILE A 90 -0.67 -9.72 -2.05
N LYS A 91 -0.98 -10.81 -2.78
CA LYS A 91 -0.05 -11.93 -2.99
C LYS A 91 1.20 -11.52 -3.74
N ALA A 92 1.07 -10.67 -4.74
CA ALA A 92 2.19 -10.19 -5.56
C ALA A 92 3.16 -9.33 -4.74
N ILE A 93 2.67 -8.42 -3.89
CA ILE A 93 3.55 -7.59 -3.05
C ILE A 93 4.22 -8.39 -1.93
N GLN A 94 3.58 -9.45 -1.43
CA GLN A 94 4.24 -10.41 -0.53
C GLN A 94 5.42 -11.10 -1.22
N ALA A 95 5.23 -11.59 -2.45
CA ALA A 95 6.31 -12.17 -3.26
C ALA A 95 7.39 -11.13 -3.60
N TYR A 96 7.01 -9.86 -3.73
CA TYR A 96 7.95 -8.75 -3.92
C TYR A 96 8.79 -8.45 -2.65
N GLY A 97 8.39 -8.92 -1.46
CA GLY A 97 9.16 -8.80 -0.23
C GLY A 97 8.48 -8.01 0.89
N MET A 98 7.21 -7.61 0.71
CA MET A 98 6.42 -7.04 1.79
C MET A 98 6.12 -8.09 2.86
N LYS A 99 6.23 -7.71 4.13
CA LYS A 99 5.87 -8.60 5.25
C LYS A 99 4.35 -8.68 5.38
N PRO A 100 3.76 -9.86 5.66
CA PRO A 100 2.31 -10.01 5.79
C PRO A 100 1.67 -9.05 6.80
N HIS A 101 2.38 -8.69 7.87
CA HIS A 101 1.89 -7.79 8.91
C HIS A 101 1.85 -6.31 8.49
N ASP A 102 2.52 -5.94 7.41
CA ASP A 102 2.59 -4.57 6.89
C ASP A 102 1.63 -4.37 5.70
N ILE A 103 0.79 -5.36 5.38
CA ILE A 103 -0.09 -5.39 4.21
C ILE A 103 -1.56 -5.31 4.64
N PHE A 104 -2.34 -4.51 3.91
CA PHE A 104 -3.79 -4.40 4.12
C PHE A 104 -4.56 -5.66 3.67
N GLU A 105 -5.76 -5.85 4.21
CA GLU A 105 -6.69 -6.89 3.77
C GLU A 105 -7.62 -6.37 2.67
N ALA A 106 -8.11 -7.25 1.79
CA ALA A 106 -8.97 -6.81 0.67
C ALA A 106 -10.18 -5.95 1.12
N ASN A 107 -10.76 -6.25 2.29
CA ASN A 107 -11.88 -5.49 2.86
C ASN A 107 -11.47 -4.08 3.35
N ASP A 108 -10.22 -3.87 3.74
CA ASP A 108 -9.72 -2.56 4.20
C ASP A 108 -9.86 -1.52 3.08
N LEU A 109 -9.58 -1.93 1.84
CA LEU A 109 -9.75 -1.10 0.65
C LEU A 109 -11.18 -1.19 0.09
N PHE A 110 -11.73 -2.39 -0.07
CA PHE A 110 -12.99 -2.59 -0.79
C PHE A 110 -14.19 -1.97 -0.07
N GLU A 111 -14.28 -2.16 1.24
CA GLU A 111 -15.36 -1.65 2.10
C GLU A 111 -14.95 -0.34 2.82
N ASN A 112 -13.81 0.25 2.47
CA ASN A 112 -13.24 1.40 3.17
C ASN A 112 -13.06 1.14 4.68
N GLY A 113 -12.68 -0.09 5.04
CA GLY A 113 -12.54 -0.53 6.43
C GLY A 113 -11.36 0.13 7.17
N ASN A 114 -10.22 0.27 6.49
CA ASN A 114 -8.99 0.80 7.08
C ASN A 114 -8.04 1.41 6.03
N MET A 115 -8.38 2.60 5.52
CA MET A 115 -7.55 3.29 4.53
C MET A 115 -6.18 3.71 5.04
N THR A 116 -6.00 3.86 6.36
CA THR A 116 -4.66 4.10 6.94
C THR A 116 -3.73 2.91 6.73
N GLN A 117 -4.23 1.67 6.84
CA GLN A 117 -3.43 0.48 6.52
C GLN A 117 -3.12 0.39 5.02
N VAL A 118 -4.08 0.73 4.17
CA VAL A 118 -3.87 0.81 2.71
C VAL A 118 -2.75 1.81 2.39
N GLN A 119 -2.85 3.03 2.91
CA GLN A 119 -1.83 4.07 2.75
C GLN A 119 -0.46 3.61 3.27
N THR A 120 -0.39 3.05 4.47
CA THR A 120 0.85 2.55 5.07
C THR A 120 1.50 1.47 4.20
N THR A 121 0.70 0.54 3.68
CA THR A 121 1.17 -0.53 2.81
C THR A 121 1.77 0.01 1.52
N LEU A 122 1.11 0.98 0.88
CA LEU A 122 1.57 1.57 -0.39
C LEU A 122 2.83 2.43 -0.19
N VAL A 123 2.92 3.20 0.90
CA VAL A 123 4.14 3.94 1.28
C VAL A 123 5.32 2.98 1.47
N ALA A 124 5.09 1.87 2.20
CA ALA A 124 6.12 0.86 2.41
C ALA A 124 6.52 0.16 1.10
N LEU A 125 5.57 -0.13 0.21
CA LEU A 125 5.83 -0.69 -1.11
C LEU A 125 6.69 0.25 -1.97
N ALA A 126 6.38 1.55 -1.99
CA ALA A 126 7.17 2.54 -2.71
C ALA A 126 8.60 2.64 -2.16
N GLY A 127 8.76 2.63 -0.84
CA GLY A 127 10.07 2.54 -0.19
C GLY A 127 10.84 1.28 -0.59
N LEU A 128 10.18 0.12 -0.58
CA LEU A 128 10.77 -1.15 -1.00
C LEU A 128 11.18 -1.13 -2.48
N ALA A 129 10.35 -0.56 -3.36
CA ALA A 129 10.66 -0.40 -4.77
C ALA A 129 11.92 0.44 -5.00
N LYS A 130 12.07 1.56 -4.27
CA LYS A 130 13.30 2.37 -4.29
C LYS A 130 14.53 1.56 -3.88
N THR A 131 14.44 0.74 -2.83
CA THR A 131 15.58 -0.10 -2.40
C THR A 131 15.98 -1.16 -3.42
N LYS A 132 15.07 -1.54 -4.32
CA LYS A 132 15.32 -2.46 -5.44
C LYS A 132 15.78 -1.77 -6.72
N GLY A 133 16.05 -0.45 -6.68
CA GLY A 133 16.53 0.32 -7.82
C GLY A 133 15.43 0.83 -8.76
N PHE A 134 14.15 0.78 -8.33
CA PHE A 134 13.07 1.43 -9.07
C PHE A 134 13.04 2.91 -8.71
N HIS A 135 13.50 3.76 -9.63
CA HIS A 135 13.59 5.20 -9.42
C HIS A 135 12.40 5.92 -10.06
N THR A 136 11.64 6.63 -9.24
CA THR A 136 10.55 7.53 -9.63
C THR A 136 10.94 8.97 -9.37
N THR A 137 10.35 9.93 -10.09
CA THR A 137 10.58 11.36 -9.84
C THR A 137 9.89 11.82 -8.57
N ILE A 138 8.82 11.13 -8.17
CA ILE A 138 8.13 11.34 -6.89
C ILE A 138 8.90 10.66 -5.76
N ASP A 139 9.46 11.46 -4.86
CA ASP A 139 10.01 10.97 -3.62
C ASP A 139 8.90 10.88 -2.56
N ILE A 140 8.25 9.72 -2.44
CA ILE A 140 7.40 9.46 -1.28
C ILE A 140 8.33 9.47 -0.07
N GLY A 141 8.25 10.54 0.71
CA GLY A 141 9.13 10.84 1.84
C GLY A 141 8.95 9.80 2.92
N VAL A 142 9.62 8.67 2.78
CA VAL A 142 9.46 7.59 3.73
C VAL A 142 10.22 7.98 4.99
N LYS A 143 9.50 8.51 5.99
CA LYS A 143 9.95 8.50 7.38
C LYS A 143 9.87 7.07 7.92
N LEU A 144 10.56 6.15 7.24
CA LEU A 144 10.75 4.78 7.68
C LEU A 144 11.53 4.84 8.99
N GLY A 145 10.82 4.64 10.09
CA GLY A 145 11.39 4.40 11.41
C GLY A 145 12.12 3.05 11.48
N PHE A 146 13.04 2.79 10.55
CA PHE A 146 14.08 1.78 10.76
C PHE A 146 15.11 2.38 11.71
N SER A 147 15.02 2.04 12.99
CA SER A 147 16.24 1.98 13.80
C SER A 147 17.13 0.88 13.21
N ASN A 148 17.96 1.25 12.25
CA ASN A 148 19.17 0.49 11.95
C ASN A 148 20.23 1.46 11.42
N ASN A 149 21.29 1.65 12.20
CA ASN A 149 22.48 2.35 11.79
C ASN A 149 23.04 1.72 10.50
N ARG A 150 23.21 2.54 9.46
CA ARG A 150 24.05 2.42 8.23
C ARG A 150 23.24 2.99 7.06
N THR A 151 23.67 3.94 6.23
CA THR A 151 24.98 4.55 6.00
C THR A 151 24.74 5.76 5.10
N HIS A 152 25.57 6.79 5.25
CA HIS A 152 25.89 7.79 4.22
C HIS A 152 25.83 7.22 2.80
N PHE A 153 24.92 7.69 1.95
CA PHE A 153 25.10 7.76 0.49
C PHE A 153 24.07 8.73 -0.11
N PHE A 154 24.07 9.96 0.41
CA PHE A 154 23.77 11.12 -0.43
C PHE A 154 25.10 11.60 -0.99
N VAL A 155 25.09 12.08 -2.22
CA VAL A 155 26.20 12.67 -2.98
C VAL A 155 27.18 11.65 -3.59
N LEU A 156 26.88 11.14 -4.80
CA LEU A 156 27.81 11.18 -5.95
C LEU A 156 27.17 10.53 -7.21
N PHE A 157 26.25 11.19 -7.90
CA PHE A 157 25.99 10.90 -9.33
C PHE A 157 25.48 12.16 -10.04
N CYS A 158 26.25 13.24 -9.90
CA CYS A 158 26.29 14.36 -10.82
C CYS A 158 27.76 14.77 -10.90
N PHE A 159 28.27 14.96 -12.12
CA PHE A 159 29.67 15.16 -12.52
C PHE A 159 30.52 13.89 -12.65
N PHE A 160 30.45 13.25 -13.83
CA PHE A 160 31.59 13.16 -14.75
C PHE A 160 31.12 12.53 -16.08
N THR A 161 30.51 13.36 -16.93
CA THR A 161 30.60 13.19 -18.39
C THR A 161 31.19 14.49 -18.90
N VAL A 162 32.52 14.50 -19.07
CA VAL A 162 33.36 15.08 -20.14
C VAL A 162 34.81 14.87 -19.69
#